data_AF-A0A952QPY8-F1
#
_entry.id   AF-A0A952QPY8-F1
#
_cell.length_a   1.000
_cell.length_b   1.000
_cell.length_c   1.000
_cell.angle_alpha   90.00
_cell.angle_beta   90.00
_cell.angle_gamma   90.00
#
_symmetry.space_group_name_H-M   'P 1'
#
loop_
_entity.id
_entity.type
_entity.pdbx_description
1 polymer ?
#
loop_
_entity_poly.entity_id
_entity_poly.type
_entity_poly.pdbx_seq_one_letter_code
_entity_poly.pdbx_strand_id
1 'polypeptide(L)'
;MAQRFQSGAFVQQCFAVHPLCLSLKRIDDDGRLVIACTSCRMMHLMTPDQVVGRVAAVPLGGEVESPKAVPTARESLEDCLRAHPVSVTIRELDVIRDQVGLRCGECRRIFDMQVSAFESLQKSQS
;
A
#
# COMPACT_ATOMS: atom_id res chain seq x y z
N MET A 1 -10.33 21.75 -10.18
CA MET A 1 -10.78 20.47 -10.79
C MET A 1 -9.64 19.46 -10.67
N ALA A 2 -9.76 18.42 -9.84
CA ALA A 2 -8.67 17.44 -9.68
C ALA A 2 -8.56 16.57 -10.93
N GLN A 3 -7.38 16.54 -11.57
CA GLN A 3 -7.16 15.72 -12.75
C GLN A 3 -6.81 14.29 -12.29
N ARG A 4 -7.58 13.32 -12.77
CA ARG A 4 -7.40 11.88 -12.51
C ARG A 4 -6.69 11.25 -13.69
N PHE A 5 -5.55 10.62 -13.43
CA PHE A 5 -4.78 9.88 -14.42
C PHE A 5 -4.83 8.40 -14.06
N GLN A 6 -5.47 7.57 -14.89
CA GLN A 6 -5.49 6.12 -14.71
C GLN A 6 -4.22 5.51 -15.34
N SER A 7 -3.07 5.80 -14.74
CA SER A 7 -1.78 5.30 -15.22
C SER A 7 -0.78 5.09 -14.08
N GLY A 8 -0.11 3.94 -14.11
CA GLY A 8 0.99 3.60 -13.20
C GLY A 8 2.25 4.44 -13.40
N ALA A 9 2.43 5.05 -14.57
CA ALA A 9 3.63 5.83 -14.89
C ALA A 9 3.86 7.00 -13.92
N PHE A 10 2.79 7.67 -13.49
CA PHE A 10 2.88 8.79 -12.56
C PHE A 10 3.35 8.37 -11.17
N VAL A 11 2.82 7.26 -10.65
CA VAL A 11 3.25 6.75 -9.34
C VAL A 11 4.65 6.16 -9.41
N GLN A 12 5.02 5.53 -10.53
CA GLN A 12 6.39 5.07 -10.78
C GLN A 12 7.37 6.25 -10.79
N GLN A 13 7.04 7.33 -11.50
CA GLN A 13 7.88 8.54 -11.51
C GLN A 13 7.95 9.19 -10.13
N CYS A 14 6.83 9.28 -9.41
CA CYS A 14 6.82 9.78 -8.04
C CYS A 14 7.67 8.94 -7.10
N PHE A 15 7.63 7.62 -7.23
CA PHE A 15 8.45 6.70 -6.44
C PHE A 15 9.93 6.77 -6.79
N ALA A 16 10.27 6.89 -8.08
CA ALA A 16 11.64 7.05 -8.54
C ALA A 16 12.29 8.35 -8.00
N VAL A 17 11.52 9.43 -7.88
CA VAL A 17 12.01 10.73 -7.39
C VAL A 17 11.91 10.83 -5.86
N HIS A 18 10.85 10.28 -5.25
CA HIS A 18 10.53 10.44 -3.83
C HIS A 18 10.20 9.10 -3.15
N PRO A 19 11.13 8.14 -3.12
CA PRO A 19 10.85 6.78 -2.63
C PRO A 19 10.45 6.75 -1.15
N LEU A 20 10.98 7.68 -0.34
CA LEU A 20 10.72 7.76 1.10
C LEU A 20 9.54 8.66 1.48
N CYS A 21 8.98 9.42 0.53
CA CYS A 21 7.92 10.38 0.81
C CYS A 21 6.51 9.82 0.54
N LEU A 22 6.42 8.60 0.01
CA LEU A 22 5.16 7.93 -0.29
C LEU A 22 4.68 7.14 0.93
N SER A 23 3.61 7.63 1.52
CA SER A 23 2.99 7.06 2.73
C SER A 23 1.54 6.65 2.46
N LEU A 24 1.15 5.49 2.96
CA LEU A 24 -0.24 5.06 2.95
C LEU A 24 -1.01 5.93 3.95
N LYS A 25 -2.01 6.68 3.46
CA LYS A 25 -2.84 7.55 4.29
C LYS A 25 -4.02 6.81 4.89
N ARG A 26 -4.72 6.04 4.06
CA ARG A 26 -5.89 5.27 4.45
C ARG A 26 -6.21 4.23 3.40
N ILE A 27 -7.10 3.32 3.74
CA ILE A 27 -7.79 2.43 2.82
C ILE A 27 -9.20 3.00 2.70
N ASP A 28 -9.66 3.20 1.46
CA ASP A 28 -11.01 3.72 1.19
C ASP A 28 -12.06 2.62 1.38
N ASP A 29 -13.35 2.96 1.39
CA ASP A 29 -14.44 2.01 1.67
C ASP A 29 -14.52 0.89 0.62
N ASP A 30 -14.14 1.23 -0.61
CA ASP A 30 -13.99 0.30 -1.74
C ASP A 30 -12.74 -0.60 -1.64
N GLY A 31 -11.94 -0.44 -0.58
CA GLY A 31 -10.71 -1.19 -0.37
C GLY A 31 -9.48 -0.68 -1.11
N ARG A 32 -9.57 0.50 -1.72
CA ARG A 32 -8.45 1.12 -2.45
C ARG A 32 -7.46 1.74 -1.49
N LEU A 33 -6.18 1.55 -1.76
CA LEU A 33 -5.09 2.13 -1.01
C LEU A 33 -4.92 3.59 -1.45
N VAL A 34 -5.05 4.52 -0.50
CA VAL A 34 -4.81 5.94 -0.75
C VAL A 34 -3.41 6.27 -0.28
N ILE A 35 -2.48 6.40 -1.21
CA ILE A 35 -1.10 6.81 -0.95
C ILE A 35 -0.97 8.30 -1.22
N ALA A 36 -0.28 9.02 -0.34
CA ALA A 36 0.05 10.42 -0.56
C ALA A 36 1.56 10.61 -0.53
N CYS A 37 2.07 11.33 -1.52
CA CYS A 37 3.44 11.83 -1.50
C CYS A 37 3.48 13.16 -0.76
N THR A 38 4.26 13.25 0.33
CA THR A 38 4.41 14.50 1.08
C THR A 38 5.25 15.55 0.35
N SER A 39 6.08 15.13 -0.61
CA SER A 39 6.96 16.01 -1.39
C SER A 39 6.22 16.70 -2.54
N CYS A 40 5.63 15.94 -3.48
CA CYS A 40 4.92 16.49 -4.63
C CYS A 40 3.43 16.76 -4.37
N ARG A 41 2.91 16.42 -3.18
CA ARG A 41 1.50 16.55 -2.78
C ARG A 41 0.50 15.86 -3.72
N MET A 42 0.96 14.91 -4.54
CA MET A 42 0.09 14.04 -5.33
C MET A 42 -0.48 12.91 -4.46
N MET A 43 -1.70 12.50 -4.80
CA MET A 43 -2.33 11.32 -4.22
C MET A 43 -2.39 10.23 -5.29
N HIS A 44 -2.04 9.01 -4.92
CA HIS A 44 -2.10 7.84 -5.77
C HIS A 44 -3.09 6.87 -5.14
N LEU A 45 -4.08 6.44 -5.91
CA LEU A 45 -5.01 5.39 -5.52
C LEU A 45 -4.57 4.10 -6.21
N MET A 46 -4.54 3.02 -5.45
CA MET A 46 -4.23 1.70 -5.97
C MET A 46 -5.35 0.75 -5.58
N THR A 47 -5.82 -0.05 -6.52
CA THR A 47 -6.82 -1.08 -6.24
C THR A 47 -6.11 -2.42 -6.07
N PRO A 48 -5.97 -2.93 -4.83
CA PRO A 48 -5.33 -4.22 -4.59
C PRO A 48 -6.27 -5.35 -5.05
N ASP A 49 -5.74 -6.27 -5.86
CA ASP A 49 -6.41 -7.50 -6.28
C ASP A 49 -6.20 -8.62 -5.24
N GLN A 50 -4.93 -8.86 -4.91
CA GLN A 50 -4.52 -9.83 -3.92
C GLN A 50 -3.51 -9.21 -2.96
N VAL A 51 -3.81 -9.28 -1.67
CA VAL A 51 -2.91 -8.82 -0.61
C VAL A 51 -2.20 -10.03 -0.03
N VAL A 52 -0.87 -10.05 -0.15
CA VAL A 52 0.01 -11.08 0.38
C VAL A 52 0.84 -10.50 1.53
N GLY A 53 0.38 -10.76 2.74
CA GLY A 53 1.04 -10.28 3.96
C GLY A 53 2.27 -11.13 4.24
N ARG A 54 3.45 -10.68 3.81
CA ARG A 54 4.71 -11.24 4.30
C ARG A 54 5.04 -10.60 5.65
N VAL A 55 4.31 -11.02 6.69
CA VAL A 55 4.82 -10.82 8.05
C VAL A 55 6.17 -11.53 8.08
N ALA A 56 7.24 -10.80 8.42
CA ALA A 56 8.52 -11.42 8.78
C ALA A 56 8.34 -12.14 10.13
N ALA A 57 7.46 -13.12 10.16
CA ALA A 57 7.32 -14.08 11.23
C ALA A 57 8.28 -15.21 10.86
N VAL A 58 9.33 -15.35 11.67
CA VAL A 58 9.93 -16.65 11.94
C VAL A 58 8.81 -17.71 11.95
N PRO A 59 8.91 -18.80 11.17
CA PRO A 59 7.95 -19.89 11.24
C PRO A 59 8.10 -20.52 12.63
N LEU A 60 7.23 -20.11 13.56
CA LEU A 60 7.03 -20.84 14.79
C LEU A 60 6.07 -21.96 14.48
N GLY A 61 6.65 -23.12 14.16
CA GLY A 61 6.07 -24.45 14.40
C GLY A 61 4.81 -24.77 13.62
N GLY A 62 4.79 -25.94 13.00
CA GLY A 62 3.57 -26.46 12.41
C GLY A 62 2.49 -26.68 13.46
N GLU A 63 1.25 -26.71 13.01
CA GLU A 63 0.24 -27.71 13.36
C GLU A 63 -1.07 -27.35 12.61
N VAL A 64 -1.78 -28.41 12.23
CA VAL A 64 -2.89 -28.40 11.28
C VAL A 64 -4.19 -28.42 12.08
N GLU A 65 -4.78 -27.28 12.46
CA GLU A 65 -6.03 -27.28 13.26
C GLU A 65 -6.97 -26.07 13.01
N SER A 66 -8.09 -26.33 12.33
CA SER A 66 -9.41 -25.63 12.36
C SER A 66 -9.55 -24.14 11.93
N PRO A 67 -10.67 -23.75 11.28
CA PRO A 67 -10.85 -22.43 10.68
C PRO A 67 -11.24 -21.37 11.73
N LYS A 68 -10.30 -20.96 12.57
CA LYS A 68 -10.33 -19.59 13.09
C LYS A 68 -9.89 -18.72 11.93
N ALA A 69 -10.73 -17.78 11.50
CA ALA A 69 -10.42 -16.84 10.43
C ALA A 69 -9.05 -16.21 10.71
N VAL A 70 -8.01 -16.76 10.07
CA VAL A 70 -6.67 -16.18 10.11
C VAL A 70 -6.87 -14.81 9.50
N PRO A 71 -6.55 -13.71 10.22
CA PRO A 71 -6.78 -12.39 9.69
C PRO A 71 -6.10 -12.32 8.33
N THR A 72 -6.90 -12.04 7.31
CA THR A 72 -6.41 -11.89 5.95
C THR A 72 -5.28 -10.87 5.97
N ALA A 73 -4.32 -10.99 5.06
CA ALA A 73 -3.21 -10.04 4.98
C ALA A 73 -3.68 -8.57 4.92
N ARG A 74 -4.87 -8.36 4.34
CA ARG A 74 -5.59 -7.08 4.31
C ARG A 74 -6.03 -6.62 5.69
N GLU A 75 -6.67 -7.49 6.49
CA GLU A 75 -7.02 -7.16 7.89
C GLU A 75 -5.78 -6.83 8.72
N SER A 76 -4.67 -7.55 8.52
CA SER A 76 -3.39 -7.27 9.19
C SER A 76 -2.77 -5.92 8.77
N LEU A 77 -2.96 -5.52 7.51
CA LEU A 77 -2.56 -4.20 7.01
C LEU A 77 -3.44 -3.10 7.61
N GLU A 78 -4.75 -3.30 7.62
CA GLU A 78 -5.70 -2.37 8.24
C GLU A 78 -5.42 -2.18 9.73
N ASP A 79 -5.13 -3.26 10.45
CA ASP A 79 -4.75 -3.21 11.86
C ASP A 79 -3.42 -2.46 12.06
N CYS A 80 -2.36 -2.78 11.30
CA CYS A 80 -1.10 -2.04 11.42
C CYS A 80 -1.25 -0.57 10.95
N LEU A 81 -2.18 -0.25 10.03
CA LEU A 81 -2.49 1.14 9.65
C LEU A 81 -3.28 1.88 10.76
N ARG A 82 -4.23 1.21 11.42
CA ARG A 82 -4.97 1.79 12.57
C ARG A 82 -4.04 2.04 13.75
N ALA A 83 -3.11 1.11 14.02
CA ALA A 83 -2.10 1.26 15.06
C ALA A 83 -1.03 2.30 14.68
N HIS A 84 -0.63 2.36 13.40
CA HIS A 84 0.48 3.18 12.92
C HIS A 84 0.12 3.99 11.66
N PRO A 85 -0.76 5.00 11.75
CA PRO A 85 -1.38 5.69 10.60
C PRO A 85 -0.44 6.52 9.73
N VAL A 86 0.82 6.69 10.15
CA VAL A 86 1.85 7.47 9.42
C VAL A 86 3.13 6.69 9.19
N SER A 87 3.22 5.45 9.69
CA SER A 87 4.45 4.66 9.65
C SER A 87 4.46 3.69 8.47
N VAL A 88 3.36 3.54 7.73
CA VAL A 88 3.27 2.63 6.57
C VAL A 88 3.67 3.37 5.29
N THR A 89 4.78 2.96 4.70
CA THR A 89 5.36 3.56 3.49
C THR A 89 5.53 2.54 2.36
N ILE A 90 5.63 3.04 1.13
CA ILE A 90 5.97 2.19 -0.02
C ILE A 90 7.47 1.86 0.06
N ARG A 91 7.79 0.56 0.13
CA ARG A 91 9.17 0.06 0.01
C ARG A 91 9.52 -0.27 -1.42
N GLU A 92 8.59 -0.87 -2.15
CA GLU A 92 8.80 -1.38 -3.50
C GLU A 92 7.58 -1.10 -4.35
N LEU A 93 7.80 -0.75 -5.61
CA LEU A 93 6.76 -0.49 -6.58
C LEU A 93 7.23 -0.97 -7.94
N ASP A 94 6.51 -1.90 -8.53
CA ASP A 94 6.73 -2.43 -9.87
C ASP A 94 5.43 -2.36 -10.66
N VAL A 95 5.31 -1.33 -11.49
CA VAL A 95 4.12 -1.11 -12.32
C VAL A 95 4.09 -2.00 -13.57
N ILE A 96 5.17 -2.74 -13.87
CA ILE A 96 5.22 -3.69 -14.99
C ILE A 96 4.66 -5.04 -14.56
N ARG A 97 4.90 -5.40 -13.29
CA ARG A 97 4.38 -6.61 -12.65
C ARG A 97 3.14 -6.37 -11.80
N ASP A 98 2.64 -5.14 -11.80
CA ASP A 98 1.49 -4.72 -11.01
C ASP A 98 1.66 -5.01 -9.50
N GLN A 99 2.87 -4.84 -8.97
CA GLN A 99 3.22 -5.14 -7.58
C GLN A 99 3.51 -3.87 -6.78
N VAL A 100 3.02 -3.85 -5.53
CA VAL A 100 3.41 -2.85 -4.54
C VAL A 100 3.77 -3.53 -3.22
N GLY A 101 4.94 -3.17 -2.71
CA GLY A 101 5.45 -3.59 -1.42
C GLY A 101 5.33 -2.44 -0.42
N LEU A 102 4.52 -2.62 0.62
CA LEU A 102 4.42 -1.73 1.75
C LEU A 102 5.28 -2.23 2.92
N ARG A 103 5.76 -1.29 3.73
CA ARG A 103 6.47 -1.57 4.97
C ARG A 103 6.00 -0.62 6.05
N CYS A 104 5.76 -1.14 7.25
CA CYS A 104 5.60 -0.29 8.42
C CYS A 104 6.96 -0.02 9.08
N GLY A 105 7.26 1.24 9.39
CA GLY A 105 8.45 1.65 10.12
C GLY A 105 8.46 1.24 11.59
N GLU A 106 7.29 1.12 12.22
CA GLU A 106 7.16 0.73 13.63
C GLU A 106 7.02 -0.78 13.80
N CYS A 107 5.97 -1.36 13.20
CA CYS A 107 5.70 -2.80 13.32
C CYS A 107 6.70 -3.66 12.49
N ARG A 108 7.52 -3.03 11.63
CA ARG A 108 8.47 -3.67 10.68
C ARG A 108 7.85 -4.74 9.77
N ARG A 109 6.51 -4.88 9.77
CA ARG A 109 5.78 -5.78 8.90
C ARG A 109 5.87 -5.31 7.46
N ILE A 110 5.86 -6.30 6.58
CA ILE A 110 5.96 -6.11 5.14
C ILE A 110 4.67 -6.67 4.55
N PHE A 111 4.10 -5.93 3.60
CA PHE A 111 2.90 -6.35 2.89
C PHE A 111 3.19 -6.21 1.41
N ASP A 112 3.12 -7.31 0.69
CA ASP A 112 3.27 -7.32 -0.77
C ASP A 112 1.89 -7.51 -1.37
N MET A 113 1.54 -6.80 -2.45
CA MET A 113 0.23 -6.96 -3.05
C MET A 113 0.25 -6.71 -4.54
N GLN A 114 -0.62 -7.46 -5.23
CA GLN A 114 -0.96 -7.27 -6.63
C GLN A 114 -1.99 -6.15 -6.75
N VAL A 115 -1.80 -5.27 -7.72
CA VAL A 115 -2.59 -4.06 -7.93
C VAL A 115 -3.17 -4.08 -9.34
N SER A 116 -4.47 -4.24 -9.49
CA SER A 116 -5.09 -4.24 -10.83
C SER A 116 -5.19 -2.86 -11.47
N ALA A 117 -5.18 -1.80 -10.67
CA ALA A 117 -5.37 -0.45 -11.17
C ALA A 117 -4.55 0.58 -10.39
N PHE A 118 -3.87 1.44 -11.15
CA PHE A 118 -3.15 2.60 -10.64
C PHE A 118 -3.85 3.88 -11.10
N GLU A 119 -4.27 4.69 -10.14
CA GLU A 119 -4.86 6.00 -10.38
C GLU A 119 -4.02 7.07 -9.68
N SER A 120 -3.81 8.21 -10.31
CA SER A 120 -3.11 9.35 -9.74
C SER A 120 -3.99 10.59 -9.80
N LEU A 121 -4.12 11.24 -8.66
CA LEU A 121 -4.85 12.47 -8.45
C LEU A 121 -3.86 13.61 -8.26
N GLN A 122 -3.89 14.57 -9.19
CA GLN A 122 -3.26 15.86 -8.97
C GLN A 122 -4.32 16.83 -8.45
N LYS A 123 -4.16 17.29 -7.20
CA LYS A 123 -4.90 18.47 -6.73
C LYS A 123 -4.33 19.67 -7.48
N SER A 124 -5.07 20.20 -8.45
CA SER A 124 -4.80 21.51 -9.01
C SER A 124 -4.91 22.54 -7.89
N GLN A 125 -3.79 23.15 -7.50
CA GLN A 125 -3.84 24.38 -6.72
C GLN A 125 -4.47 25.43 -7.65
N SER A 126 -5.66 25.89 -7.29
CA SER A 126 -6.28 27.10 -7.84
C SER A 126 -6.06 28.22 -6.84
#